data_AF-A0A5C6A9H7-F1
#
_entry.id   AF-A0A5C6A9H7-F1
#
_cell.length_a   1.000
_cell.length_b   1.000
_cell.length_c   1.000
_cell.angle_alpha   90.00
_cell.angle_beta   90.00
_cell.angle_gamma   90.00
#
_symmetry.space_group_name_H-M   'P 1'
#
loop_
_entity.id
_entity.type
_entity.pdbx_description
1 polymer ?
#
loop_
_entity_poly.entity_id
_entity_poly.type
_entity_poly.pdbx_seq_one_letter_code
_entity_poly.pdbx_strand_id
1 'polypeptide(L)'
;MQRLLLTAGLLGATAVGFGAYAAHGLEGALVDLGYGGDELAHRVDNFVTGSRYQLATAAAVLAIALLAEKKPLLAKAGWLLVAGVVVFSGLLYVLAFAGEGWRWLGAIVPLGGLAMMAGWGVVAFAAMTAPARIDDGPADEQNLADEVVRLEEVITHQQQLVQDLNEAVTAMRNAADQTARRQNNIEQTVKRLVDVQTSAEDLPDEKPPHY
;
A
#
# COMPACT_ATOMS: atom_id res chain seq x y z
N MET A 1 9.00 20.93 2.38
CA MET A 1 8.61 19.66 1.72
C MET A 1 8.16 18.60 2.71
N GLN A 2 9.02 18.14 3.63
CA GLN A 2 8.66 17.14 4.66
C GLN A 2 7.37 17.46 5.41
N ARG A 3 7.14 18.74 5.73
CA ARG A 3 5.88 19.20 6.36
C ARG A 3 4.65 18.94 5.49
N LEU A 4 4.69 19.19 4.18
CA LEU A 4 3.56 18.94 3.29
C LEU A 4 3.32 17.45 3.07
N LEU A 5 4.39 16.64 2.98
CA LEU A 5 4.29 15.18 2.90
C LEU A 5 3.64 14.61 4.17
N LEU A 6 4.10 15.05 5.35
CA LEU A 6 3.50 14.68 6.64
C LEU A 6 2.01 15.06 6.67
N THR A 7 1.69 16.29 6.31
CA THR A 7 0.30 16.77 6.29
C THR A 7 -0.57 15.98 5.31
N ALA A 8 -0.06 15.65 4.13
CA ALA A 8 -0.78 14.83 3.16
C ALA A 8 -1.09 13.43 3.71
N GLY A 9 -0.10 12.80 4.36
CA GLY A 9 -0.28 11.51 5.02
C GLY A 9 -1.33 11.55 6.13
N LEU A 10 -1.28 12.57 7.00
CA LEU A 10 -2.26 12.76 8.07
C LEU A 10 -3.67 13.03 7.53
N LEU A 11 -3.80 13.89 6.52
CA LEU A 11 -5.08 14.17 5.87
C LEU A 11 -5.65 12.92 5.20
N GLY A 12 -4.82 12.13 4.51
CA GLY A 12 -5.23 10.90 3.87
C GLY A 12 -5.68 9.84 4.87
N ALA A 13 -4.88 9.60 5.91
CA ALA A 13 -5.21 8.62 6.95
C ALA A 13 -6.53 8.96 7.66
N THR A 14 -6.71 10.23 8.05
CA THR A 14 -7.96 10.67 8.69
C THR A 14 -9.15 10.68 7.73
N ALA A 15 -8.96 11.01 6.45
CA ALA A 15 -10.03 10.94 5.45
C ALA A 15 -10.51 9.51 5.24
N VAL A 16 -9.61 8.53 5.19
CA VAL A 16 -9.97 7.09 5.11
C VAL A 16 -10.71 6.66 6.37
N GLY A 17 -10.22 7.04 7.56
CA GLY A 17 -10.88 6.74 8.83
C GLY A 17 -12.30 7.33 8.91
N PHE A 18 -12.47 8.59 8.51
CA PHE A 18 -13.78 9.23 8.46
C PHE A 18 -14.67 8.64 7.36
N GLY A 19 -14.14 8.29 6.19
CA GLY A 19 -14.91 7.60 5.16
C GLY A 19 -15.45 6.24 5.62
N ALA A 20 -14.62 5.45 6.31
CA ALA A 20 -15.05 4.18 6.91
C ALA A 20 -16.10 4.38 8.00
N TYR A 21 -15.92 5.38 8.85
CA TYR A 21 -16.91 5.74 9.88
C TYR A 21 -18.23 6.20 9.26
N ALA A 22 -18.19 6.99 8.18
CA ALA A 22 -19.38 7.42 7.44
C ALA A 22 -20.18 6.23 6.89
N ALA A 23 -19.49 5.20 6.38
CA ALA A 23 -20.13 4.03 5.77
C ALA A 23 -20.73 3.03 6.77
N HIS A 24 -20.20 2.97 8.00
CA HIS A 24 -20.55 1.89 8.93
C HIS A 24 -21.10 2.35 10.29
N GLY A 25 -20.74 3.53 10.78
CA GLY A 25 -21.08 3.98 12.13
C GLY A 25 -21.86 5.28 12.23
N LEU A 26 -21.73 6.16 11.23
CA LEU A 26 -22.23 7.54 11.33
C LEU A 26 -23.75 7.63 11.45
N GLU A 27 -24.49 6.90 10.61
CA GLU A 27 -25.96 6.99 10.60
C GLU A 27 -26.55 6.58 11.96
N GLY A 28 -26.09 5.45 12.51
CA GLY A 28 -26.50 5.00 13.85
C GLY A 28 -26.18 6.02 14.94
N ALA A 29 -24.96 6.59 14.92
CA ALA A 29 -24.56 7.61 15.89
C ALA A 29 -25.43 8.88 15.82
N LEU A 30 -25.89 9.27 14.62
CA LEU A 30 -26.77 10.41 14.44
C LEU A 30 -28.22 10.11 14.87
N VAL A 31 -28.70 8.89 14.64
CA VAL A 31 -30.00 8.43 15.15
C VAL A 31 -30.01 8.42 16.68
N ASP A 32 -28.94 7.96 17.32
CA ASP A 32 -28.81 7.97 18.78
C ASP A 32 -28.78 9.39 19.36
N LEU A 33 -28.32 10.37 18.59
CA LEU A 33 -28.38 11.80 18.91
C LEU A 33 -29.77 12.42 18.67
N GLY A 34 -30.74 11.65 18.20
CA GLY A 34 -32.13 12.07 17.98
C GLY A 34 -32.40 12.66 16.60
N TYR A 35 -31.46 12.57 15.65
CA TYR A 35 -31.69 13.02 14.27
C TYR A 35 -32.43 11.95 13.45
N GLY A 36 -33.37 12.37 12.61
CA GLY A 36 -34.17 11.48 11.76
C GLY A 36 -34.69 12.15 10.49
N GLY A 37 -35.33 11.37 9.63
CA GLY A 37 -35.91 11.86 8.38
C GLY A 37 -34.89 12.49 7.43
N ASP A 38 -35.29 13.55 6.73
CA ASP A 38 -34.45 14.24 5.75
C ASP A 38 -33.21 14.88 6.37
N GLU A 39 -33.30 15.30 7.64
CA GLU A 39 -32.18 15.90 8.35
C GLU A 39 -31.03 14.90 8.56
N LEU A 40 -31.36 13.65 8.90
CA LEU A 40 -30.36 12.58 9.04
C LEU A 40 -29.61 12.38 7.72
N ALA A 41 -30.33 12.29 6.61
CA ALA A 41 -29.74 12.11 5.28
C ALA A 41 -28.80 13.28 4.92
N HIS A 42 -29.21 14.53 5.16
CA HIS A 42 -28.36 15.70 4.93
C HIS A 42 -27.09 15.72 5.79
N ARG A 43 -27.18 15.28 7.05
CA ARG A 43 -26.01 15.22 7.96
C ARG A 43 -25.02 14.14 7.53
N VAL A 44 -25.52 12.98 7.12
CA VAL A 44 -24.70 11.91 6.55
C VAL A 44 -24.01 12.41 5.27
N ASP A 45 -24.74 13.06 4.37
CA ASP A 45 -24.19 13.57 3.11
C ASP A 45 -23.11 14.63 3.31
N ASN A 46 -23.30 15.56 4.27
CA ASN A 46 -22.27 16.53 4.64
C ASN A 46 -20.97 15.84 5.08
N PHE A 47 -21.07 14.83 5.94
CA PHE A 47 -19.91 14.11 6.43
C PHE A 47 -19.21 13.32 5.32
N VAL A 48 -19.98 12.64 4.47
CA VAL A 48 -19.46 11.92 3.28
C VAL A 48 -18.74 12.90 2.35
N THR A 49 -19.35 14.04 2.05
CA THR A 49 -18.77 15.11 1.23
C THR A 49 -17.48 15.63 1.83
N GLY A 50 -17.44 15.90 3.14
CA GLY A 50 -16.23 16.28 3.86
C GLY A 50 -15.10 15.27 3.65
N SER A 51 -15.37 13.97 3.81
CA SER A 51 -14.35 12.91 3.67
C SER A 51 -13.82 12.79 2.25
N ARG A 52 -14.70 12.92 1.24
CA ARG A 52 -14.33 12.85 -0.17
C ARG A 52 -13.41 14.00 -0.57
N TYR A 53 -13.78 15.23 -0.18
CA TYR A 53 -12.94 16.41 -0.44
C TYR A 53 -11.61 16.34 0.32
N GLN A 54 -11.61 15.80 1.54
CA GLN A 54 -10.39 15.60 2.30
C GLN A 54 -9.44 14.61 1.64
N LEU A 55 -9.95 13.47 1.17
CA LEU A 55 -9.15 12.44 0.50
C LEU A 55 -8.59 12.95 -0.84
N ALA A 56 -9.43 13.59 -1.66
CA ALA A 56 -9.01 14.18 -2.93
C ALA A 56 -7.92 15.24 -2.72
N THR A 57 -8.09 16.09 -1.71
CA THR A 57 -7.09 17.12 -1.38
C THR A 57 -5.80 16.50 -0.82
N ALA A 58 -5.89 15.46 0.01
CA ALA A 58 -4.71 14.75 0.50
C ALA A 58 -3.86 14.21 -0.66
N ALA A 59 -4.50 13.61 -1.67
CA ALA A 59 -3.81 13.14 -2.88
C ALA A 59 -3.18 14.30 -3.67
N ALA A 60 -3.90 15.42 -3.83
CA ALA A 60 -3.36 16.61 -4.50
C ALA A 60 -2.15 17.21 -3.75
N VAL A 61 -2.22 17.30 -2.42
CA VAL A 61 -1.13 17.81 -1.58
C VAL A 61 0.05 16.85 -1.60
N LEU A 62 -0.18 15.53 -1.63
CA LEU A 62 0.87 14.53 -1.80
C LEU A 62 1.60 14.75 -3.13
N ALA A 63 0.87 14.88 -4.25
CA ALA A 63 1.47 15.16 -5.55
C ALA A 63 2.28 16.47 -5.56
N ILE A 64 1.71 17.54 -5.01
CA ILE A 64 2.41 18.84 -4.87
C ILE A 64 3.67 18.68 -4.03
N ALA A 65 3.61 17.95 -2.92
CA ALA A 65 4.74 17.78 -2.03
C ALA A 65 5.90 17.02 -2.69
N LEU A 66 5.60 16.08 -3.60
CA LEU A 66 6.62 15.37 -4.40
C LEU A 66 7.21 16.24 -5.52
N LEU A 67 6.43 17.19 -6.06
CA LEU A 67 6.83 18.06 -7.18
C LEU A 67 7.43 19.41 -6.75
N ALA A 68 7.35 19.77 -5.46
CA ALA A 68 7.66 21.11 -4.97
C ALA A 68 9.17 21.43 -4.88
N GLU A 69 10.08 20.46 -5.02
CA GLU A 69 11.54 20.65 -4.84
C GLU A 69 12.10 21.82 -5.66
N LYS A 70 11.57 22.03 -6.86
CA LYS A 70 12.08 23.03 -7.81
C LYS A 70 11.16 24.25 -7.99
N LYS A 71 10.01 24.31 -7.29
CA LYS A 71 8.97 25.33 -7.53
C LYS A 71 8.35 25.86 -6.22
N PRO A 72 8.84 26.98 -5.66
CA PRO A 72 8.33 27.52 -4.39
C PRO A 72 6.85 27.95 -4.45
N LEU A 73 6.31 28.25 -5.63
CA LEU A 73 4.89 28.53 -5.82
C LEU A 73 3.99 27.30 -5.57
N LEU A 74 4.47 26.09 -5.92
CA LEU A 74 3.71 24.86 -5.64
C LEU A 74 3.57 24.61 -4.14
N ALA A 75 4.60 24.92 -3.34
CA ALA A 75 4.49 24.81 -1.89
C ALA A 75 3.41 25.74 -1.31
N LYS A 76 3.26 26.96 -1.86
CA LYS A 76 2.17 27.88 -1.47
C LYS A 76 0.80 27.34 -1.85
N ALA A 77 0.66 26.80 -3.07
CA ALA A 77 -0.56 26.13 -3.51
C ALA A 77 -0.96 24.98 -2.57
N GLY A 78 0.00 24.14 -2.18
CA GLY A 78 -0.21 23.04 -1.23
C GLY A 78 -0.75 23.52 0.12
N TRP A 79 -0.21 24.60 0.68
CA TRP A 79 -0.71 25.16 1.94
C TRP A 79 -2.09 25.81 1.81
N LEU A 80 -2.41 26.44 0.68
CA LEU A 80 -3.76 26.94 0.39
C LEU A 80 -4.79 25.79 0.34
N LEU A 81 -4.44 24.68 -0.31
CA LEU A 81 -5.28 23.48 -0.35
C LEU A 81 -5.47 22.88 1.03
N VAL A 82 -4.40 22.77 1.83
CA VAL A 82 -4.47 22.29 3.23
C VAL A 82 -5.39 23.19 4.06
N ALA A 83 -5.17 24.50 4.05
CA ALA A 83 -6.00 25.43 4.81
C ALA A 83 -7.47 25.37 4.37
N GLY A 84 -7.70 25.34 3.05
CA GLY A 84 -9.03 25.24 2.47
C GLY A 84 -9.77 23.98 2.88
N VAL A 85 -9.11 22.81 2.84
CA VAL A 85 -9.76 21.54 3.18
C VAL A 85 -9.99 21.37 4.67
N VAL A 86 -9.09 21.89 5.52
CA VAL A 86 -9.29 21.88 6.97
C VAL A 86 -10.54 22.70 7.33
N VAL A 87 -10.73 23.86 6.72
CA VAL A 87 -11.94 24.68 6.94
C VAL A 87 -13.16 24.02 6.29
N PHE A 88 -13.08 23.64 5.02
CA PHE A 88 -14.21 23.08 4.27
C PHE A 88 -14.69 21.75 4.87
N SER A 89 -13.83 20.73 4.89
CA SER A 89 -14.20 19.40 5.39
C SER A 89 -14.38 19.40 6.90
N GLY A 90 -13.55 20.13 7.65
CA GLY A 90 -13.67 20.22 9.10
C GLY A 90 -15.02 20.78 9.55
N LEU A 91 -15.48 21.86 8.92
CA LEU A 91 -16.81 22.43 9.22
C LEU A 91 -17.95 21.52 8.80
N LEU A 92 -17.82 20.79 7.68
CA LEU A 92 -18.83 19.80 7.28
C LEU A 92 -18.95 18.65 8.30
N TYR A 93 -17.83 18.18 8.86
CA TYR A 93 -17.87 17.19 9.95
C TYR A 93 -18.53 17.73 11.20
N VAL A 94 -18.21 18.97 11.59
CA VAL A 94 -18.87 19.61 12.74
C VAL A 94 -20.37 19.75 12.50
N LEU A 95 -20.78 20.23 11.33
CA LEU A 95 -22.19 20.40 10.95
C LEU A 95 -22.97 19.09 10.91
N ALA A 96 -22.31 17.95 10.65
CA ALA A 96 -22.96 16.65 10.72
C ALA A 96 -23.52 16.37 12.14
N PHE A 97 -22.80 16.78 13.19
CA PHE A 97 -23.18 16.53 14.59
C PHE A 97 -23.83 17.72 15.30
N ALA A 98 -23.61 18.94 14.80
CA ALA A 98 -24.02 20.15 15.51
C ALA A 98 -25.55 20.36 15.50
N GLY A 99 -26.09 20.81 16.65
CA GLY A 99 -27.50 21.19 16.77
C GLY A 99 -27.85 22.49 16.05
N GLU A 100 -29.14 22.86 16.04
CA GLU A 100 -29.68 23.98 15.26
C GLU A 100 -28.96 25.32 15.47
N GLY A 101 -28.43 25.59 16.67
CA GLY A 101 -27.74 26.84 16.99
C GLY A 101 -26.42 27.09 16.24
N TRP A 102 -25.87 26.08 15.56
CA TRP A 102 -24.56 26.15 14.90
C TRP A 102 -24.64 26.13 13.36
N ARG A 103 -25.85 26.17 12.79
CA ARG A 103 -26.06 26.13 11.33
C ARG A 103 -25.39 27.29 10.59
N TRP A 104 -25.15 28.41 11.26
CA TRP A 104 -24.43 29.56 10.70
C TRP A 104 -22.99 29.23 10.28
N LEU A 105 -22.37 28.20 10.86
CA LEU A 105 -21.06 27.69 10.42
C LEU A 105 -21.08 27.23 8.95
N GLY A 106 -22.25 26.84 8.44
CA GLY A 106 -22.45 26.51 7.02
C GLY A 106 -22.08 27.67 6.08
N ALA A 107 -22.25 28.93 6.52
CA ALA A 107 -21.87 30.10 5.74
C ALA A 107 -20.34 30.31 5.65
N ILE A 108 -19.56 29.66 6.52
CA ILE A 108 -18.09 29.72 6.52
C ILE A 108 -17.49 28.65 5.59
N VAL A 109 -18.17 27.52 5.39
CA VAL A 109 -17.73 26.42 4.51
C VAL A 109 -17.27 26.92 3.12
N PRO A 110 -17.97 27.86 2.43
CA PRO A 110 -17.53 28.40 1.15
C PRO A 110 -16.15 29.06 1.17
N LEU A 111 -15.72 29.63 2.30
CA LEU A 111 -14.37 30.22 2.41
C LEU A 111 -13.27 29.17 2.27
N GLY A 112 -13.50 27.97 2.80
CA GLY A 112 -12.61 26.84 2.58
C GLY A 112 -12.55 26.43 1.10
N GLY A 113 -13.71 26.40 0.45
CA GLY A 113 -13.81 26.17 -1.00
C GLY A 113 -13.03 27.20 -1.83
N LEU A 114 -13.17 28.48 -1.51
CA LEU A 114 -12.44 29.57 -2.16
C LEU A 114 -10.93 29.46 -1.97
N ALA A 115 -10.47 29.08 -0.78
CA ALA A 115 -9.05 28.83 -0.53
C ALA A 115 -8.50 27.67 -1.37
N MET A 116 -9.27 26.58 -1.52
CA MET A 116 -8.88 25.48 -2.42
C MET A 116 -8.85 25.92 -3.89
N MET A 117 -9.85 26.69 -4.35
CA MET A 117 -9.87 27.24 -5.71
C MET A 117 -8.64 28.12 -5.97
N ALA A 118 -8.29 28.99 -5.01
CA ALA A 118 -7.08 29.80 -5.09
C ALA A 118 -5.81 28.93 -5.11
N GLY A 119 -5.76 27.86 -4.32
CA GLY A 119 -4.68 26.87 -4.36
C GLY A 119 -4.48 26.27 -5.75
N TRP A 120 -5.56 25.80 -6.38
CA TRP A 120 -5.54 25.31 -7.77
C TRP A 120 -5.14 26.40 -8.78
N GLY A 121 -5.61 27.64 -8.59
CA GLY A 121 -5.18 28.78 -9.40
C GLY A 121 -3.67 29.02 -9.32
N VAL A 122 -3.06 28.87 -8.13
CA VAL A 122 -1.60 28.96 -7.96
C VAL A 122 -0.89 27.79 -8.63
N VAL A 123 -1.45 26.57 -8.62
CA VAL A 123 -0.89 25.43 -9.40
C VAL A 123 -0.85 25.76 -10.89
N ALA A 124 -1.97 26.26 -11.45
CA ALA A 124 -2.05 26.64 -12.86
C ALA A 124 -1.04 27.74 -13.20
N PHE A 125 -0.96 28.79 -12.36
CA PHE A 125 0.00 29.87 -12.55
C PHE A 125 1.46 29.38 -12.48
N ALA A 126 1.78 28.52 -11.51
CA ALA A 126 3.11 27.94 -11.36
C ALA A 126 3.53 27.08 -12.57
N ALA A 127 2.57 26.46 -13.26
CA ALA A 127 2.82 25.72 -14.50
C ALA A 127 3.18 26.67 -15.65
N MET A 128 2.51 27.81 -15.77
CA MET A 128 2.78 28.81 -16.83
C MET A 128 4.12 29.53 -16.64
N THR A 129 4.56 29.72 -15.39
CA THR A 129 5.83 30.40 -15.08
C THR A 129 7.04 29.48 -15.09
N ALA A 130 6.83 28.16 -15.21
CA ALA A 130 7.94 27.24 -15.30
C ALA A 130 8.59 27.39 -16.68
N PRO A 131 9.91 27.66 -16.76
CA PRO A 131 10.59 27.52 -18.04
C PRO A 131 10.30 26.09 -18.53
N ALA A 132 9.84 25.96 -19.77
CA ALA A 132 9.74 24.69 -20.45
C ALA A 132 11.16 24.15 -20.57
N ARG A 133 11.63 23.50 -19.50
CA ARG A 133 12.92 22.86 -19.49
C ARG A 133 12.72 21.49 -20.09
N ILE A 134 12.58 21.49 -21.41
CA ILE A 134 13.21 20.46 -22.20
C ILE A 134 14.71 20.81 -22.08
N ASP A 135 15.36 20.31 -21.01
CA ASP A 135 16.83 20.39 -20.90
C ASP A 135 17.35 19.25 -21.77
N ASP A 136 17.49 19.49 -23.08
CA ASP A 136 18.29 18.63 -23.96
C ASP A 136 19.79 18.83 -23.68
N GLY A 137 20.17 18.86 -22.40
CA GLY A 137 21.52 19.14 -21.97
C GLY A 137 22.36 17.86 -22.03
N PRO A 138 23.63 17.91 -22.47
CA PRO A 138 24.53 16.75 -22.54
C PRO A 138 24.75 16.05 -21.18
N ALA A 139 24.36 16.70 -20.07
CA ALA A 139 24.36 16.11 -18.75
C ALA A 139 23.23 15.08 -18.54
N ASP A 140 22.07 15.23 -19.19
CA ASP A 140 20.98 14.26 -19.07
C ASP A 140 21.33 12.99 -19.85
N GLU A 141 21.90 13.12 -21.05
CA GLU A 141 22.33 11.97 -21.85
C GLU A 141 23.48 11.18 -21.19
N GLN A 142 24.44 11.86 -20.55
CA GLN A 142 25.50 11.18 -19.77
C GLN A 142 24.97 10.54 -18.48
N ASN A 143 24.06 11.22 -17.75
CA ASN A 143 23.45 10.63 -16.56
C ASN A 143 22.58 9.42 -16.91
N LEU A 144 21.83 9.49 -18.02
CA LEU A 144 21.03 8.39 -18.55
C LEU A 144 21.94 7.24 -19.01
N ALA A 145 23.06 7.52 -19.67
CA ALA A 145 24.03 6.49 -20.04
C ALA A 145 24.64 5.82 -18.81
N ASP A 146 25.04 6.59 -17.79
CA ASP A 146 25.57 6.07 -16.53
C ASP A 146 24.53 5.29 -15.73
N GLU A 147 23.26 5.66 -15.81
CA GLU A 147 22.15 4.96 -15.17
C GLU A 147 21.80 3.67 -15.93
N VAL A 148 21.83 3.68 -17.26
CA VAL A 148 21.68 2.48 -18.10
C VAL A 148 22.81 1.49 -17.81
N VAL A 149 24.07 1.94 -17.74
CA VAL A 149 25.20 1.08 -17.39
C VAL A 149 25.03 0.49 -15.99
N ARG A 150 24.62 1.31 -15.01
CA ARG A 150 24.30 0.80 -13.65
C ARG A 150 23.17 -0.20 -13.65
N LEU A 151 22.13 0.01 -14.45
CA LEU A 151 21.00 -0.90 -14.56
C LEU A 151 21.40 -2.20 -15.25
N GLU A 152 22.22 -2.13 -16.30
CA GLU A 152 22.78 -3.32 -16.97
C GLU A 152 23.64 -4.15 -16.01
N GLU A 153 24.47 -3.49 -15.18
CA GLU A 153 25.27 -4.17 -14.16
C GLU A 153 24.38 -4.85 -13.10
N VAL A 154 23.35 -4.16 -12.62
CA VAL A 154 22.39 -4.70 -11.64
C VAL A 154 21.59 -5.86 -12.24
N ILE A 155 21.12 -5.76 -13.48
CA ILE A 155 20.37 -6.83 -14.16
C ILE A 155 21.27 -8.05 -14.34
N THR A 156 22.51 -7.84 -14.78
CA THR A 156 23.50 -8.93 -14.92
C THR A 156 23.75 -9.63 -13.59
N HIS A 157 23.91 -8.86 -12.51
CA HIS A 157 24.10 -9.41 -11.17
C HIS A 157 22.88 -10.21 -10.68
N GLN A 158 21.67 -9.70 -10.93
CA GLN A 158 20.42 -10.41 -10.59
C GLN A 158 20.27 -11.72 -11.38
N GLN A 159 20.65 -11.74 -12.65
CA GLN A 159 20.62 -12.95 -13.46
C GLN A 159 21.58 -14.01 -12.92
N GLN A 160 22.77 -13.61 -12.47
CA GLN A 160 23.71 -14.53 -11.84
C GLN A 160 23.14 -15.12 -10.55
N LEU A 161 22.55 -14.29 -9.68
CA LEU A 161 21.93 -14.77 -8.43
C LEU A 161 20.80 -15.78 -8.68
N VAL A 162 20.00 -15.56 -9.74
CA VAL A 162 18.93 -16.50 -10.13
C VAL A 162 19.51 -17.82 -10.65
N GLN A 163 20.62 -17.78 -11.40
CA GLN A 163 21.31 -18.99 -11.85
C GLN A 163 21.89 -19.77 -10.68
N ASP A 164 22.61 -19.10 -9.78
CA ASP A 164 23.19 -19.71 -8.58
C ASP A 164 22.10 -20.36 -7.71
N LEU A 165 20.95 -19.69 -7.56
CA LEU A 165 19.81 -20.23 -6.82
C LEU A 165 19.23 -21.48 -7.50
N ASN A 166 19.05 -21.45 -8.83
CA ASN A 166 18.55 -22.61 -9.58
C ASN A 166 19.49 -23.81 -9.46
N GLU A 167 20.80 -23.59 -9.50
CA GLU A 167 21.80 -24.62 -9.30
C GLU A 167 21.75 -25.18 -7.87
N ALA A 168 21.67 -24.31 -6.86
CA ALA A 168 21.54 -24.72 -5.46
C ALA A 168 20.27 -25.55 -5.20
N VAL A 169 19.13 -25.11 -5.74
CA VAL A 169 17.85 -25.85 -5.63
C VAL A 169 17.94 -27.20 -6.33
N THR A 170 18.57 -27.26 -7.50
CA THR A 170 18.77 -28.51 -8.25
C THR A 170 19.68 -29.47 -7.46
N ALA A 171 20.76 -28.96 -6.87
CA ALA A 171 21.66 -29.74 -6.02
C ALA A 171 20.94 -30.30 -4.78
N MET A 172 20.13 -29.48 -4.10
CA MET A 172 19.33 -29.92 -2.96
C MET A 172 18.32 -31.00 -3.35
N ARG A 173 17.63 -30.85 -4.49
CA ARG A 173 16.69 -31.86 -5.00
C ARG A 173 17.39 -33.20 -5.26
N ASN A 174 18.55 -33.17 -5.90
CA ASN A 174 19.33 -34.38 -6.17
C ASN A 174 19.80 -35.07 -4.88
N ALA A 175 20.21 -34.29 -3.88
CA ALA A 175 20.59 -34.83 -2.56
C ALA A 175 19.40 -35.46 -1.81
N ALA A 176 18.21 -34.83 -1.90
CA ALA A 176 16.98 -35.38 -1.33
C ALA A 176 16.60 -36.71 -2.02
N ASP A 177 16.64 -36.76 -3.36
CA ASP A 177 16.37 -37.97 -4.14
C ASP A 177 17.36 -39.10 -3.81
N GLN A 178 18.65 -38.77 -3.62
CA GLN A 178 19.66 -39.74 -3.20
C GLN A 178 19.35 -40.31 -1.81
N THR A 179 18.88 -39.46 -0.89
CA THR A 179 18.51 -39.88 0.47
C THR A 179 17.29 -40.79 0.45
N ALA A 180 16.26 -40.46 -0.35
CA ALA A 180 15.07 -41.28 -0.53
C ALA A 180 15.42 -42.67 -1.12
N ARG A 181 16.32 -42.73 -2.11
CA ARG A 181 16.81 -44.00 -2.67
C ARG A 181 17.57 -44.84 -1.64
N ARG A 182 18.40 -44.21 -0.80
CA ARG A 182 19.09 -44.92 0.30
C ARG A 182 18.11 -45.50 1.31
N GLN A 183 17.07 -44.76 1.69
CA GLN A 183 16.02 -45.26 2.58
C GLN A 183 15.31 -46.48 2.00
N ASN A 184 14.86 -46.42 0.74
CA ASN A 184 14.20 -47.55 0.09
C ASN A 184 15.10 -48.80 -0.01
N ASN A 185 16.39 -48.62 -0.33
CA ASN A 185 17.34 -49.74 -0.33
C ASN A 185 17.53 -50.38 1.06
N ILE A 186 17.55 -49.58 2.12
CA ILE A 186 17.62 -50.06 3.50
C ILE A 186 16.33 -50.82 3.84
N GLU A 187 15.16 -50.25 3.56
CA GLU A 187 13.85 -50.89 3.79
C GLU A 187 13.75 -52.25 3.08
N GLN A 188 14.16 -52.34 1.81
CA GLN A 188 14.18 -53.60 1.06
C GLN A 188 15.16 -54.62 1.66
N THR A 189 16.30 -54.15 2.17
CA THR A 189 17.27 -55.02 2.83
C THR A 189 16.73 -55.56 4.15
N VAL A 190 16.12 -54.70 4.97
CA VAL A 190 15.43 -55.10 6.20
C VAL A 190 14.32 -56.10 5.89
N LYS A 191 13.46 -55.83 4.90
CA LYS A 191 12.39 -56.75 4.50
C LYS A 191 12.92 -58.12 4.09
N ARG A 192 13.97 -58.18 3.27
CA ARG A 192 14.63 -59.44 2.88
C ARG A 192 15.20 -60.19 4.09
N LEU A 193 15.81 -59.49 5.05
CA LEU A 193 16.33 -60.12 6.27
C LEU A 193 15.20 -60.69 7.14
N VAL A 194 14.08 -59.97 7.27
CA VAL A 194 12.88 -60.45 7.97
C VAL A 194 12.27 -61.67 7.26
N ASP A 195 12.17 -61.65 5.93
CA ASP A 195 11.64 -62.78 5.14
C ASP A 195 12.51 -64.04 5.30
N VAL A 196 13.85 -63.88 5.29
CA VAL A 196 14.81 -64.99 5.52
C VAL A 196 14.68 -65.54 6.94
N GLN A 197 14.57 -64.68 7.94
CA GLN A 197 14.38 -65.12 9.33
C GLN A 197 13.05 -65.87 9.51
N THR A 198 11.97 -65.36 8.94
CA THR A 198 10.64 -66.00 9.00
C THR A 198 10.66 -67.36 8.30
N SER A 199 11.31 -67.45 7.14
CA SER A 199 11.45 -68.72 6.40
C SER A 199 12.32 -69.75 7.11
N ALA A 200 13.29 -69.32 7.92
CA ALA A 200 14.13 -70.21 8.74
C ALA A 200 13.37 -70.75 9.97
N GLU A 201 12.44 -69.98 10.53
CA GLU A 201 11.56 -70.41 11.62
C GLU A 201 10.48 -71.39 11.15
N ASP A 202 10.08 -71.35 9.88
CA ASP A 202 9.03 -72.19 9.27
C ASP A 202 9.57 -73.50 8.66
N LEU A 203 10.83 -73.86 8.91
CA LEU A 203 11.39 -75.14 8.47
C LEU A 203 10.80 -76.29 9.32
N PRO A 204 10.19 -77.32 8.69
CA PRO A 204 9.69 -78.48 9.43
C PRO A 204 10.85 -79.18 10.14
N ASP A 205 10.59 -79.60 11.38
CA ASP A 205 11.52 -80.28 12.30
C ASP A 205 11.91 -81.66 11.71
N GLU A 206 12.73 -81.66 10.67
CA GLU A 206 13.33 -82.87 10.11
C GLU A 206 14.34 -83.40 11.13
N LYS A 207 13.85 -84.31 11.99
CA LYS A 207 14.67 -85.10 12.89
C LYS A 207 15.83 -85.73 12.10
N PRO A 208 17.08 -85.57 12.56
CA PRO A 208 18.23 -86.15 11.87
C PRO A 208 18.09 -87.68 11.80
N PRO A 209 18.54 -88.32 10.70
CA PRO A 209 18.38 -89.74 10.49
C PRO A 209 19.09 -90.51 11.62
N HIS A 210 18.33 -91.35 12.32
CA HIS A 210 18.89 -92.31 13.26
C HIS A 210 19.72 -93.32 12.47
N TYR A 211 21.03 -93.35 12.73
CA TYR A 211 21.91 -94.46 12.37
C TYR A 211 21.45 -95.75 13.03
#